data_AF-A0A1Q8HZ69-F1
#
_entry.id   AF-A0A1Q8HZ69-F1
#
_cell.length_a   1.000
_cell.length_b   1.000
_cell.length_c   1.000
_cell.angle_alpha   90.00
_cell.angle_beta   90.00
_cell.angle_gamma   90.00
#
_symmetry.space_group_name_H-M   'P 1'
#
loop_
_entity.id
_entity.type
_entity.pdbx_description
1 polymer ?
#
loop_
_entity_poly.entity_id
_entity_poly.type
_entity_poly.pdbx_seq_one_letter_code
_entity_poly.pdbx_strand_id
1 'polypeptide(L)'
;MVADPIPISLVVHTIYCPRRAWLESVGEKTDTVQMQAGVDAHRRVDNAAESRASEYRAVNVRSERLGLSGRCDVIEGTDDGPLTVVEYKATPVRRRPEVTYANRLQLALQTLCLKEMGREVRCTEVYFTGHRRRVEVDLTDTDFARAEEAVARTRRLIGAPQAPEPPDDDSRCQWCSHVSVCLPSEHRYENARRRVVASAPDAQILHAATAGSWVSLSGGRVEATKGGERLLSVPIERVLGLVVHGNVDVSSALLRELCWRDRCVVWCSWSGRVIGWSQGADSPNGLQRVRQHVASAEGRLDIAQQMVSAKIANQATLLRRNGEAADTVERMRRLQRDAVSAQSLAELLGVEGEAAGLYFDSFPTMLTGNTAAFAASRWKGRRRRPAPDPANAALDYTYALLLGDCIRSLVACGLDPHAGFLHSSSRNKPALALDLMEEFRAPVADSVVVRSFRNGELTEQDFSREMGSCRMTDRGRKQLISGFERRIETSFRHPVFGYDVTWRRAIEVQARLVLGTIDGTQAAYKGVTVR
;
A
#
# COMPACT_ATOMS: atom_id res chain seq x y z
N MET A 1 -17.01 12.93 -26.64
CA MET A 1 -16.92 12.64 -25.19
C MET A 1 -16.32 13.87 -24.53
N VAL A 2 -17.05 14.50 -23.62
CA VAL A 2 -16.50 15.59 -22.80
C VAL A 2 -15.52 14.94 -21.83
N ALA A 3 -14.24 15.33 -21.88
CA ALA A 3 -13.24 14.82 -20.93
C ALA A 3 -13.59 15.31 -19.52
N ASP A 4 -13.39 14.45 -18.51
CA ASP A 4 -13.63 14.83 -17.11
C ASP A 4 -12.83 16.10 -16.75
N PRO A 5 -13.42 17.01 -15.96
CA PRO A 5 -12.77 18.27 -15.61
C PRO A 5 -11.52 18.02 -14.76
N ILE A 6 -10.43 18.70 -15.09
CA ILE A 6 -9.15 18.57 -14.40
C ILE A 6 -9.25 19.29 -13.04
N PRO A 7 -8.91 18.63 -11.92
CA PRO A 7 -8.85 19.30 -10.62
C PRO A 7 -7.81 20.42 -10.59
N ILE A 8 -8.14 21.59 -10.04
CA ILE A 8 -7.19 22.72 -9.85
C ILE A 8 -5.94 22.25 -9.09
N SER A 9 -6.11 21.40 -8.08
CA SER A 9 -4.99 20.81 -7.32
C SER A 9 -4.00 20.05 -8.22
N LEU A 10 -4.49 19.34 -9.23
CA LEU A 10 -3.67 18.57 -10.17
C LEU A 10 -2.80 19.48 -11.06
N VAL A 11 -3.34 20.65 -11.44
CA VAL A 11 -2.58 21.68 -12.18
C VAL A 11 -1.45 22.24 -11.32
N VAL A 12 -1.74 22.53 -10.05
CA VAL A 12 -0.73 22.99 -9.08
C VAL A 12 0.33 21.91 -8.85
N HIS A 13 -0.07 20.64 -8.74
CA HIS A 13 0.85 19.51 -8.59
C HIS A 13 1.71 19.30 -9.82
N THR A 14 1.23 19.60 -11.03
CA THR A 14 2.03 19.52 -12.27
C THR A 14 3.23 20.46 -12.23
N ILE A 15 3.04 21.66 -11.68
CA ILE A 15 4.13 22.62 -11.49
C ILE A 15 5.11 22.14 -10.40
N TYR A 16 4.60 21.51 -9.35
CA TYR A 16 5.46 20.93 -8.30
C TYR A 16 6.27 19.74 -8.81
N CYS A 17 5.66 18.76 -9.48
CA CYS A 17 6.33 17.63 -10.10
C CYS A 17 5.41 16.98 -11.14
N PRO A 18 5.77 16.99 -12.44
CA PRO A 18 4.95 16.38 -13.49
C PRO A 18 4.66 14.89 -13.24
N ARG A 19 5.65 14.12 -12.77
CA ARG A 19 5.44 12.70 -12.45
C ARG A 19 4.40 12.51 -11.35
N ARG A 20 4.42 13.35 -10.30
CA ARG A 20 3.42 13.29 -9.21
C ARG A 20 2.02 13.53 -9.75
N ALA A 21 1.84 14.58 -10.55
CA ALA A 21 0.53 14.89 -11.13
C ALA A 21 0.03 13.77 -12.06
N TRP A 22 0.92 13.14 -12.83
CA TRP A 22 0.54 11.98 -13.64
C TRP A 22 0.05 10.82 -12.76
N LEU A 23 0.77 10.47 -11.69
CA LEU A 23 0.38 9.41 -10.75
C LEU A 23 -0.99 9.69 -10.10
N GLU A 24 -1.21 10.90 -9.61
CA GLU A 24 -2.51 11.29 -9.05
C GLU A 24 -3.64 11.22 -10.09
N SER A 25 -3.35 11.55 -11.36
CA SER A 25 -4.33 11.50 -12.45
C SER A 25 -4.81 10.08 -12.79
N VAL A 26 -3.96 9.06 -12.53
CA VAL A 26 -4.33 7.64 -12.68
C VAL A 26 -4.89 7.05 -11.38
N GLY A 27 -5.18 7.89 -10.39
CA GLY A 27 -5.86 7.55 -9.14
C GLY A 27 -4.94 7.15 -7.98
N GLU A 28 -3.61 7.22 -8.14
CA GLU A 28 -2.69 6.94 -7.03
C GLU A 28 -2.84 8.00 -5.94
N LYS A 29 -2.94 7.55 -4.69
CA LYS A 29 -3.11 8.41 -3.51
C LYS A 29 -2.11 8.03 -2.45
N THR A 30 -1.78 8.99 -1.60
CA THR A 30 -0.97 8.74 -0.38
C THR A 30 -1.66 9.27 0.86
N ASP A 31 -1.57 8.48 1.92
CA ASP A 31 -2.01 8.90 3.24
C ASP A 31 -1.04 9.91 3.80
N THR A 32 -1.44 11.17 3.77
CA THR A 32 -0.75 12.19 4.56
C THR A 32 -1.57 12.55 5.77
N VAL A 33 -0.92 12.49 6.93
CA VAL A 33 -1.39 13.14 8.16
C VAL A 33 -1.68 14.63 7.89
N GLN A 34 -1.05 15.25 6.90
CA GLN A 34 -1.36 16.62 6.45
C GLN A 34 -2.67 16.73 5.66
N MET A 35 -3.05 15.74 4.85
CA MET A 35 -4.42 15.68 4.30
C MET A 35 -5.43 15.44 5.41
N GLN A 36 -5.11 14.65 6.44
CA GLN A 36 -6.02 14.40 7.56
C GLN A 36 -6.12 15.57 8.54
N ALA A 37 -5.01 16.26 8.85
CA ALA A 37 -4.99 17.50 9.63
C ALA A 37 -5.61 18.66 8.84
N GLY A 38 -5.47 18.63 7.51
CA GLY A 38 -6.27 19.41 6.58
C GLY A 38 -7.74 19.06 6.72
N VAL A 39 -8.13 17.78 6.71
CA VAL A 39 -9.51 17.31 6.90
C VAL A 39 -10.06 17.61 8.29
N ASP A 40 -9.27 17.61 9.36
CA ASP A 40 -9.69 17.96 10.72
C ASP A 40 -9.75 19.49 10.93
N ALA A 41 -8.84 20.24 10.29
CA ALA A 41 -8.99 21.69 10.15
C ALA A 41 -10.20 22.03 9.27
N HIS A 42 -10.46 21.27 8.20
CA HIS A 42 -11.62 21.37 7.32
C HIS A 42 -12.91 20.90 8.02
N ARG A 43 -12.87 19.90 8.92
CA ARG A 43 -14.04 19.43 9.70
C ARG A 43 -14.45 20.43 10.75
N ARG A 44 -13.51 21.18 11.34
CA ARG A 44 -13.82 22.35 12.15
C ARG A 44 -14.38 23.52 11.31
N VAL A 45 -14.04 23.55 10.02
CA VAL A 45 -14.51 24.53 9.01
C VAL A 45 -15.86 24.10 8.38
N ASP A 46 -16.27 22.84 8.50
CA ASP A 46 -17.58 22.29 8.09
C ASP A 46 -18.70 22.55 9.13
N ASN A 47 -18.39 23.19 10.27
CA ASN A 47 -19.40 23.61 11.23
C ASN A 47 -20.16 24.84 10.69
N ALA A 48 -21.31 24.60 10.05
CA ALA A 48 -22.25 25.62 9.58
C ALA A 48 -22.85 26.52 10.69
N ALA A 49 -22.46 26.33 11.96
CA ALA A 49 -22.94 27.07 13.11
C ALA A 49 -22.10 28.33 13.46
N GLU A 50 -20.93 28.53 12.83
CA GLU A 50 -20.06 29.70 13.06
C GLU A 50 -19.87 30.58 11.82
N SER A 51 -20.77 30.52 10.83
CA SER A 51 -20.68 31.41 9.66
C SER A 51 -20.99 32.85 10.07
N ARG A 52 -20.00 33.74 10.02
CA ARG A 52 -20.25 35.18 9.86
C ARG A 52 -21.00 35.35 8.54
N ALA A 53 -21.96 36.28 8.47
CA ALA A 53 -22.92 36.43 7.37
C ALA A 53 -22.32 36.79 5.97
N SER A 54 -21.00 36.73 5.82
CA SER A 54 -20.23 37.08 4.62
C SER A 54 -19.00 36.19 4.42
N GLU A 55 -18.98 34.98 4.97
CA GLU A 55 -17.87 34.02 4.79
C GLU A 55 -18.41 32.66 4.34
N TYR A 56 -18.07 32.27 3.11
CA TYR A 56 -18.40 30.97 2.52
C TYR A 56 -17.16 30.07 2.57
N ARG A 57 -17.32 28.84 3.06
CA ARG A 57 -16.23 27.87 3.21
C ARG A 57 -16.40 26.74 2.21
N ALA A 58 -15.29 26.15 1.75
CA ALA A 58 -15.28 24.97 0.88
C ALA A 58 -16.12 25.11 -0.41
N VAL A 59 -16.10 26.29 -1.04
CA VAL A 59 -16.92 26.60 -2.21
C VAL A 59 -16.39 25.86 -3.44
N ASN A 60 -17.22 25.04 -4.08
CA ASN A 60 -16.85 24.36 -5.32
C ASN A 60 -16.89 25.36 -6.48
N VAL A 61 -15.85 25.34 -7.32
CA VAL A 61 -15.69 26.22 -8.48
C VAL A 61 -15.43 25.39 -9.73
N ARG A 62 -15.84 25.90 -10.90
CA ARG A 62 -15.63 25.24 -12.18
C ARG A 62 -15.36 26.24 -13.30
N SER A 63 -14.71 25.76 -14.35
CA SER A 63 -14.56 26.46 -15.64
C SER A 63 -14.83 25.45 -16.74
N GLU A 64 -15.87 25.64 -17.52
CA GLU A 64 -16.20 24.81 -18.68
C GLU A 64 -15.21 25.11 -19.82
N ARG A 65 -14.85 26.39 -20.01
CA ARG A 65 -13.88 26.81 -21.02
C ARG A 65 -12.52 26.15 -20.83
N LEU A 66 -12.02 26.14 -19.59
CA LEU A 66 -10.73 25.50 -19.27
C LEU A 66 -10.88 24.01 -18.96
N GLY A 67 -12.11 23.50 -18.77
CA GLY A 67 -12.37 22.14 -18.33
C GLY A 67 -11.78 21.85 -16.96
N LEU A 68 -12.04 22.73 -15.99
CA LEU A 68 -11.53 22.65 -14.62
C LEU A 68 -12.65 22.46 -13.60
N SER A 69 -12.31 21.76 -12.52
CA SER A 69 -13.09 21.73 -11.29
C SER A 69 -12.18 21.95 -10.09
N GLY A 70 -12.70 22.48 -8.99
CA GLY A 70 -11.90 22.68 -7.80
C GLY A 70 -12.71 23.22 -6.64
N ARG A 71 -11.98 23.60 -5.59
CA ARG A 71 -12.56 24.14 -4.36
C ARG A 71 -11.74 25.34 -3.89
N CYS A 72 -12.43 26.37 -3.44
CA CYS A 72 -11.86 27.47 -2.67
C CYS A 72 -11.99 27.15 -1.18
N ASP A 73 -10.93 27.34 -0.40
CA ASP A 73 -10.96 27.11 1.04
C ASP A 73 -11.95 28.04 1.74
N VAL A 74 -11.79 29.34 1.51
CA VAL A 74 -12.64 30.40 2.03
C VAL A 74 -12.85 31.47 0.98
N ILE A 75 -14.09 31.94 0.87
CA ILE A 75 -14.50 33.09 0.08
C ILE A 75 -15.19 34.06 1.03
N GLU A 76 -14.69 35.28 1.13
CA GLU A 76 -15.28 36.35 1.93
C GLU A 76 -16.00 37.35 1.01
N GLY A 77 -17.21 37.77 1.39
CA GLY A 77 -18.05 38.67 0.60
C GLY A 77 -19.51 38.25 0.59
N THR A 78 -20.31 38.88 -0.26
CA THR A 78 -21.71 38.53 -0.53
C THR A 78 -21.83 37.96 -1.94
N ASP A 79 -22.76 37.04 -2.19
CA ASP A 79 -22.95 36.41 -3.52
C ASP A 79 -23.05 37.41 -4.69
N ASP A 80 -23.67 38.57 -4.48
CA ASP A 80 -23.87 39.62 -5.49
C ASP A 80 -22.83 40.76 -5.40
N GLY A 81 -21.80 40.60 -4.57
CA GLY A 81 -20.77 41.61 -4.32
C GLY A 81 -19.36 41.12 -4.67
N PRO A 82 -18.36 42.02 -4.62
CA PRO A 82 -16.99 41.65 -4.84
C PRO A 82 -16.51 40.66 -3.78
N LEU A 83 -15.94 39.54 -4.23
CA LEU A 83 -15.45 38.47 -3.40
C LEU A 83 -13.95 38.62 -3.12
N THR A 84 -13.51 38.11 -1.96
CA THR A 84 -12.12 37.89 -1.60
C THR A 84 -11.86 36.39 -1.49
N VAL A 85 -10.90 35.87 -2.27
CA VAL A 85 -10.52 34.46 -2.21
C VAL A 85 -9.35 34.30 -1.24
N VAL A 86 -9.52 33.45 -0.22
CA VAL A 86 -8.51 33.22 0.82
C VAL A 86 -8.07 31.76 0.79
N GLU A 87 -6.82 31.51 0.41
CA GLU A 87 -6.22 30.17 0.36
C GLU A 87 -5.43 29.87 1.64
N TYR A 88 -5.70 28.72 2.29
CA TYR A 88 -5.08 28.35 3.55
C TYR A 88 -3.85 27.47 3.33
N LYS A 89 -2.69 27.90 3.84
CA LYS A 89 -1.44 27.11 3.73
C LYS A 89 -0.78 26.89 5.09
N ALA A 90 -0.55 25.63 5.42
CA ALA A 90 0.32 25.26 6.53
C ALA A 90 1.78 25.55 6.16
N THR A 91 2.39 26.53 6.82
CA THR A 91 3.85 26.71 6.75
C THR A 91 4.48 25.86 7.85
N PRO A 92 5.56 25.09 7.57
CA PRO A 92 6.34 24.49 8.62
C PRO A 92 6.76 25.58 9.62
N VAL A 93 6.72 25.27 10.93
CA VAL A 93 6.97 26.22 12.04
C VAL A 93 8.28 27.01 11.89
N ARG A 94 9.22 26.53 11.06
CA ARG A 94 10.55 27.14 10.82
C ARG A 94 10.75 27.77 9.43
N ARG A 95 9.74 27.79 8.54
CA ARG A 95 9.86 28.48 7.23
C ARG A 95 9.17 29.83 7.27
N ARG A 96 9.70 30.81 6.53
CA ARG A 96 9.09 32.14 6.38
C ARG A 96 7.75 32.01 5.63
N PRO A 97 6.71 32.80 6.02
CA PRO A 97 5.45 32.87 5.28
C PRO A 97 5.68 33.64 3.97
N GLU A 98 6.02 32.92 2.91
CA GLU A 98 6.28 33.47 1.57
C GLU A 98 5.29 32.90 0.56
N VAL A 99 4.66 33.79 -0.22
CA VAL A 99 3.73 33.41 -1.28
C VAL A 99 4.54 32.83 -2.44
N THR A 100 4.31 31.55 -2.73
CA THR A 100 5.01 30.83 -3.79
C THR A 100 4.33 31.01 -5.15
N TYR A 101 5.04 30.69 -6.23
CA TYR A 101 4.46 30.62 -7.57
C TYR A 101 3.23 29.69 -7.63
N ALA A 102 3.27 28.56 -6.93
CA ALA A 102 2.14 27.63 -6.84
C ALA A 102 0.90 28.26 -6.16
N ASN A 103 1.10 29.13 -5.17
CA ASN A 103 -0.01 29.85 -4.52
C ASN A 103 -0.68 30.83 -5.48
N ARG A 104 0.12 31.62 -6.21
CA ARG A 104 -0.40 32.57 -7.21
C ARG A 104 -1.16 31.85 -8.32
N LEU A 105 -0.63 30.72 -8.79
CA LEU A 105 -1.26 29.88 -9.79
C LEU A 105 -2.63 29.35 -9.32
N GLN A 106 -2.69 28.84 -8.09
CA GLN A 106 -3.93 28.32 -7.52
C GLN A 106 -5.00 29.41 -7.39
N LEU A 107 -4.63 30.58 -6.85
CA LEU A 107 -5.52 31.74 -6.75
C LEU A 107 -5.99 32.21 -8.14
N ALA A 108 -5.08 32.29 -9.12
CA ALA A 108 -5.44 32.66 -10.50
C ALA A 108 -6.45 31.68 -11.12
N LEU A 109 -6.28 30.37 -10.94
CA LEU A 109 -7.23 29.36 -11.42
C LEU A 109 -8.59 29.47 -10.71
N GLN A 110 -8.60 29.65 -9.38
CA GLN A 110 -9.83 29.86 -8.61
C GLN A 110 -10.57 31.12 -9.07
N THR A 111 -9.84 32.23 -9.27
CA THR A 111 -10.40 33.49 -9.78
C THR A 111 -10.96 33.34 -11.19
N LEU A 112 -10.28 32.63 -12.10
CA LEU A 112 -10.79 32.37 -13.45
C LEU A 112 -12.11 31.58 -13.41
N CYS A 113 -12.18 30.53 -12.58
CA CYS A 113 -13.42 29.77 -12.40
C CYS A 113 -14.55 30.64 -11.82
N LEU A 114 -14.28 31.45 -10.79
CA LEU A 114 -15.29 32.34 -10.19
C LEU A 114 -15.80 33.38 -11.18
N LYS A 115 -14.91 33.99 -11.98
CA LYS A 115 -15.29 34.94 -13.03
C LYS A 115 -16.18 34.29 -14.09
N GLU A 116 -15.86 33.07 -14.52
CA GLU A 116 -16.68 32.32 -15.47
C GLU A 116 -18.05 31.93 -14.89
N MET A 117 -18.11 31.69 -13.57
CA MET A 117 -19.36 31.48 -12.83
C MET A 117 -20.15 32.79 -12.58
N GLY A 118 -19.72 33.93 -13.14
CA GLY A 118 -20.41 35.22 -13.02
C GLY A 118 -20.15 35.95 -11.69
N ARG A 119 -19.10 35.60 -10.95
CA ARG A 119 -18.74 36.26 -9.69
C ARG A 119 -17.58 37.24 -9.91
N GLU A 120 -17.67 38.42 -9.31
CA GLU A 120 -16.59 39.40 -9.29
C GLU A 120 -15.61 39.10 -8.15
N VAL A 121 -14.30 39.01 -8.45
CA VAL A 121 -13.25 38.81 -7.46
C VAL A 121 -12.40 40.06 -7.39
N ARG A 122 -12.34 40.69 -6.21
CA ARG A 122 -11.63 41.95 -5.98
C ARG A 122 -10.25 41.74 -5.38
N CYS A 123 -10.14 40.86 -4.38
CA CYS A 123 -8.90 40.60 -3.66
C CYS A 123 -8.60 39.10 -3.62
N THR A 124 -7.32 38.75 -3.55
CA THR A 124 -6.90 37.37 -3.28
C THR A 124 -5.83 37.35 -2.20
N GLU A 125 -5.89 36.37 -1.31
CA GLU A 125 -5.04 36.30 -0.13
C GLU A 125 -4.55 34.88 0.12
N VAL A 126 -3.37 34.76 0.75
CA VAL A 126 -2.88 33.52 1.35
C VAL A 126 -2.85 33.67 2.86
N TYR A 127 -3.53 32.76 3.57
CA TYR A 127 -3.48 32.66 5.02
C TYR A 127 -2.50 31.58 5.46
N PHE A 128 -1.43 31.98 6.14
CA PHE A 128 -0.43 31.07 6.70
C PHE A 128 -0.80 30.67 8.12
N THR A 129 -1.38 29.47 8.28
CA THR A 129 -1.92 29.00 9.57
C THR A 129 -0.87 28.92 10.67
N GLY A 130 0.34 28.44 10.35
CA GLY A 130 1.44 28.34 11.32
C GLY A 130 1.94 29.68 11.86
N HIS A 131 1.74 30.77 11.11
CA HIS A 131 2.13 32.13 11.50
C HIS A 131 0.93 33.02 11.83
N ARG A 132 -0.29 32.50 11.65
CA ARG A 132 -1.57 33.23 11.80
C ARG A 132 -1.59 34.56 11.03
N ARG A 133 -1.00 34.59 9.83
CA ARG A 133 -0.79 35.81 9.02
C ARG A 133 -1.47 35.70 7.66
N ARG A 134 -2.18 36.75 7.24
CA ARG A 134 -2.68 36.93 5.86
C ARG A 134 -1.66 37.72 5.03
N VAL A 135 -1.52 37.35 3.77
CA VAL A 135 -0.70 38.07 2.79
C VAL A 135 -1.55 38.26 1.54
N GLU A 136 -1.80 39.51 1.18
CA GLU A 136 -2.51 39.88 -0.05
C GLU A 136 -1.65 39.53 -1.27
N VAL A 137 -2.31 39.09 -2.33
CA VAL A 137 -1.70 38.66 -3.58
C VAL A 137 -2.36 39.41 -4.72
N ASP A 138 -1.64 40.38 -5.27
CA ASP A 138 -2.07 41.07 -6.49
C ASP A 138 -1.80 40.18 -7.70
N LEU A 139 -2.86 39.60 -8.29
CA LEU A 139 -2.76 38.79 -9.50
C LEU A 139 -2.67 39.69 -10.74
N THR A 140 -1.75 39.36 -11.64
CA THR A 140 -1.50 40.08 -12.89
C THR A 140 -2.01 39.28 -14.10
N ASP A 141 -2.13 39.94 -15.26
CA ASP A 141 -2.44 39.24 -16.52
C ASP A 141 -1.42 38.13 -16.85
N THR A 142 -0.18 38.29 -16.41
CA THR A 142 0.86 37.26 -16.54
C THR A 142 0.55 36.04 -15.67
N ASP A 143 -0.01 36.21 -14.46
CA ASP A 143 -0.43 35.07 -13.62
C ASP A 143 -1.59 34.30 -14.27
N PHE A 144 -2.56 35.01 -14.87
CA PHE A 144 -3.66 34.39 -15.61
C PHE A 144 -3.18 33.64 -16.86
N ALA A 145 -2.30 34.23 -17.66
CA ALA A 145 -1.72 33.56 -18.83
C ALA A 145 -0.95 32.28 -18.43
N ARG A 146 -0.15 32.35 -17.35
CA ARG A 146 0.57 31.19 -16.80
C ARG A 146 -0.38 30.12 -16.25
N ALA A 147 -1.51 30.52 -15.68
CA ALA A 147 -2.55 29.60 -15.23
C ALA A 147 -3.11 28.78 -16.40
N GLU A 148 -3.48 29.44 -17.49
CA GLU A 148 -3.98 28.75 -18.69
C GLU A 148 -2.91 27.86 -19.34
N GLU A 149 -1.65 28.32 -19.40
CA GLU A 149 -0.54 27.50 -19.90
C GLU A 149 -0.33 26.25 -19.04
N ALA A 150 -0.39 26.39 -17.70
CA ALA A 150 -0.27 25.27 -16.78
C ALA A 150 -1.40 24.25 -16.96
N VAL A 151 -2.63 24.70 -17.23
CA VAL A 151 -3.77 23.82 -17.55
C VAL A 151 -3.50 23.05 -18.84
N ALA A 152 -3.07 23.73 -19.90
CA ALA A 152 -2.73 23.08 -21.17
C ALA A 152 -1.59 22.06 -21.02
N ARG A 153 -0.56 22.40 -20.24
CA ARG A 153 0.54 21.48 -19.90
C ARG A 153 0.05 20.26 -19.12
N THR A 154 -0.82 20.47 -18.13
CA THR A 154 -1.40 19.38 -17.31
C THR A 154 -2.23 18.45 -18.19
N ARG A 155 -3.04 18.98 -19.11
CA ARG A 155 -3.83 18.17 -20.04
C ARG A 155 -2.96 17.30 -20.95
N ARG A 156 -1.87 17.86 -21.51
CA ARG A 156 -0.90 17.07 -22.29
C ARG A 156 -0.22 15.98 -21.46
N LEU A 157 0.11 16.30 -20.21
CA LEU A 157 0.75 15.38 -19.28
C LEU A 157 -0.15 14.17 -18.97
N ILE A 158 -1.38 14.40 -18.51
CA ILE A 158 -2.28 13.31 -18.11
C ILE A 158 -2.75 12.46 -19.31
N GLY A 159 -2.69 13.01 -20.53
CA GLY A 159 -2.93 12.26 -21.76
C GLY A 159 -1.75 11.39 -22.21
N ALA A 160 -0.58 11.47 -21.55
CA ALA A 160 0.58 10.67 -21.90
C ALA A 160 0.38 9.19 -21.50
N PRO A 161 0.80 8.22 -22.35
CA PRO A 161 0.56 6.79 -22.12
C PRO A 161 1.41 6.18 -20.99
N GLN A 162 2.40 6.93 -20.51
CA GLN A 162 3.37 6.55 -19.49
C GLN A 162 3.68 7.76 -18.59
N ALA A 163 4.03 7.46 -17.34
CA ALA A 163 4.50 8.47 -16.40
C ALA A 163 5.82 9.10 -16.91
N PRO A 164 6.03 10.42 -16.75
CA PRO A 164 7.36 11.00 -16.93
C PRO A 164 8.38 10.36 -15.99
N GLU A 165 9.64 10.33 -16.42
CA GLU A 165 10.76 9.89 -15.58
C GLU A 165 10.79 10.63 -14.23
N PRO A 166 11.13 9.94 -13.11
CA PRO A 166 11.29 10.59 -11.83
C PRO A 166 12.43 11.62 -11.90
N PRO A 167 12.27 12.78 -11.27
CA PRO A 167 13.28 13.81 -11.29
C PRO A 167 14.57 13.32 -10.61
N ASP A 168 15.72 13.69 -11.18
CA ASP A 168 17.03 13.27 -10.65
C ASP A 168 17.41 14.09 -9.43
N ASP A 169 17.69 13.41 -8.32
CA ASP A 169 18.12 13.97 -7.03
C ASP A 169 17.43 15.30 -6.60
N ASP A 170 16.12 15.41 -6.84
CA ASP A 170 15.37 16.63 -6.58
C ASP A 170 15.06 16.82 -5.09
N SER A 171 15.40 17.99 -4.52
CA SER A 171 15.27 18.31 -3.08
C SER A 171 13.82 18.25 -2.60
N ARG A 172 12.86 18.42 -3.52
CA ARG A 172 11.43 18.28 -3.25
C ARG A 172 11.05 16.86 -2.89
N CYS A 173 11.73 15.84 -3.41
CA CYS A 173 11.39 14.43 -3.18
C CYS A 173 11.49 14.02 -1.70
N GLN A 174 12.37 14.66 -0.91
CA GLN A 174 12.53 14.36 0.51
C GLN A 174 11.24 14.62 1.32
N TRP A 175 10.44 15.58 0.90
CA TRP A 175 9.21 16.03 1.58
C TRP A 175 7.96 15.76 0.73
N CYS A 176 8.11 15.04 -0.37
CA CYS A 176 7.01 14.73 -1.27
C CYS A 176 6.14 13.65 -0.63
N SER A 177 4.84 13.92 -0.49
CA SER A 177 3.87 12.94 0.02
C SER A 177 3.80 11.67 -0.83
N HIS A 178 4.00 11.80 -2.14
CA HIS A 178 3.92 10.72 -3.12
C HIS A 178 5.23 9.98 -3.35
N VAL A 179 6.30 10.26 -2.60
CA VAL A 179 7.59 9.58 -2.79
C VAL A 179 7.50 8.07 -2.57
N SER A 180 6.60 7.62 -1.67
CA SER A 180 6.31 6.21 -1.42
C SER A 180 5.56 5.53 -2.58
N VAL A 181 4.87 6.29 -3.43
CA VAL A 181 4.24 5.78 -4.66
C VAL A 181 5.23 5.84 -5.81
N CYS A 182 5.90 6.99 -5.94
CA CYS A 182 6.77 7.35 -7.05
C CYS A 182 8.06 6.52 -7.11
N LEU A 183 8.64 6.19 -5.95
CA LEU A 183 9.83 5.37 -5.78
C LEU A 183 11.01 5.77 -6.69
N PRO A 184 11.49 7.02 -6.61
CA PRO A 184 12.45 7.56 -7.59
C PRO A 184 13.79 6.81 -7.60
N SER A 185 14.28 6.34 -6.44
CA SER A 185 15.55 5.61 -6.35
C SER A 185 15.41 4.18 -6.86
N GLU A 186 14.29 3.54 -6.53
CA GLU A 186 13.97 2.19 -6.94
C GLU A 186 13.75 2.10 -8.44
N HIS A 187 13.17 3.14 -9.03
CA HIS A 187 12.98 3.24 -10.46
C HIS A 187 14.30 3.09 -11.23
N ARG A 188 15.33 3.76 -10.72
CA ARG A 188 16.67 3.77 -11.31
C ARG A 188 17.53 2.59 -10.85
N TYR A 189 17.02 1.72 -9.97
CA TYR A 189 17.81 0.70 -9.29
C TYR A 189 19.06 1.24 -8.60
N GLU A 190 18.94 2.44 -8.02
CA GLU A 190 20.02 3.11 -7.31
C GLU A 190 19.81 3.07 -5.80
N ASN A 191 20.91 3.23 -5.06
CA ASN A 191 20.81 3.47 -3.62
C ASN A 191 20.07 4.77 -3.35
N ALA A 192 19.19 4.77 -2.35
CA ALA A 192 18.49 5.97 -1.96
C ALA A 192 19.50 7.04 -1.49
N ARG A 193 19.62 8.13 -2.28
CA ARG A 193 20.53 9.25 -1.98
C ARG A 193 20.04 10.09 -0.80
N ARG A 194 18.75 10.02 -0.47
CA ARG A 194 18.11 10.79 0.60
C ARG A 194 17.19 9.93 1.45
N ARG A 195 17.16 10.22 2.76
CA ARG A 195 16.24 9.57 3.69
C ARG A 195 14.83 10.04 3.40
N VAL A 196 14.01 9.13 2.89
CA VAL A 196 12.57 9.33 2.73
C VAL A 196 11.90 9.19 4.10
N VAL A 197 11.20 10.23 4.54
CA VAL A 197 10.40 10.18 5.78
C VAL A 197 9.00 9.73 5.39
N ALA A 198 8.67 8.45 5.60
CA ALA A 198 7.30 7.98 5.42
C ALA A 198 6.36 8.62 6.46
N SER A 199 5.17 9.01 6.00
CA SER A 199 4.20 9.85 6.73
C SER A 199 3.49 9.17 7.92
N ALA A 200 3.52 7.83 8.04
CA ALA A 200 2.69 7.11 9.02
C ALA A 200 3.43 5.95 9.73
N PRO A 201 4.27 6.23 10.75
CA PRO A 201 4.97 5.18 11.50
C PRO A 201 4.07 4.34 12.44
N ASP A 202 2.84 4.79 12.74
CA ASP A 202 1.99 4.20 13.80
C ASP A 202 0.69 3.53 13.28
N ALA A 203 0.57 3.31 11.97
CA ALA A 203 -0.63 2.71 11.38
C ALA A 203 -0.51 1.18 11.33
N GLN A 204 -1.57 0.45 11.70
CA GLN A 204 -1.55 -1.01 11.91
C GLN A 204 -2.68 -1.74 11.18
N ILE A 205 -2.50 -3.04 10.94
CA ILE A 205 -3.58 -3.92 10.48
C ILE A 205 -4.37 -4.42 11.68
N LEU A 206 -5.69 -4.32 11.64
CA LEU A 206 -6.56 -4.88 12.68
C LEU A 206 -6.94 -6.31 12.32
N HIS A 207 -6.68 -7.26 13.24
CA HIS A 207 -7.11 -8.65 13.10
C HIS A 207 -8.32 -8.92 13.99
N ALA A 208 -9.50 -9.01 13.37
CA ALA A 208 -10.74 -9.35 14.05
C ALA A 208 -10.88 -10.88 14.12
N ALA A 209 -10.34 -11.47 15.19
CA ALA A 209 -10.18 -12.92 15.31
C ALA A 209 -11.00 -13.62 16.41
N THR A 210 -11.72 -12.85 17.22
CA THR A 210 -12.53 -13.38 18.33
C THR A 210 -13.92 -13.73 17.84
N ALA A 211 -14.23 -15.02 17.67
CA ALA A 211 -15.54 -15.45 17.18
C ALA A 211 -16.71 -14.87 18.01
N GLY A 212 -17.75 -14.41 17.29
CA GLY A 212 -18.93 -13.74 17.85
C GLY A 212 -18.68 -12.29 18.29
N SER A 213 -17.55 -11.69 17.95
CA SER A 213 -17.33 -10.25 18.16
C SER A 213 -17.98 -9.43 17.04
N TRP A 214 -18.39 -8.21 17.37
CA TRP A 214 -18.89 -7.20 16.44
C TRP A 214 -17.88 -6.05 16.33
N VAL A 215 -17.47 -5.71 15.10
CA VAL A 215 -16.56 -4.59 14.83
C VAL A 215 -17.31 -3.47 14.13
N SER A 216 -17.28 -2.27 14.70
CA SER A 216 -18.03 -1.11 14.22
C SER A 216 -17.24 0.19 14.22
N LEU A 217 -17.78 1.19 13.53
CA LEU A 217 -17.31 2.58 13.57
C LEU A 217 -18.16 3.37 14.58
N SER A 218 -17.52 3.99 15.56
CA SER A 218 -18.15 4.83 16.58
C SER A 218 -17.26 6.04 16.88
N GLY A 219 -17.78 7.27 16.71
CA GLY A 219 -17.04 8.49 17.03
C GLY A 219 -15.67 8.63 16.34
N GLY A 220 -15.52 8.16 15.10
CA GLY A 220 -14.24 8.16 14.39
C GLY A 220 -13.26 7.07 14.86
N ARG A 221 -13.74 6.06 15.58
CA ARG A 221 -12.92 4.95 16.08
C ARG A 221 -13.48 3.62 15.60
N VAL A 222 -12.58 2.69 15.31
CA VAL A 222 -12.93 1.28 15.12
C VAL A 222 -13.00 0.63 16.50
N GLU A 223 -14.18 0.15 16.85
CA GLU A 223 -14.45 -0.52 18.12
C GLU A 223 -14.79 -1.98 17.88
N ALA A 224 -14.25 -2.87 18.71
CA ALA A 224 -14.63 -4.29 18.72
C ALA A 224 -15.30 -4.61 20.05
N THR A 225 -16.48 -5.23 20.00
CA THR A 225 -17.25 -5.63 21.20
C THR A 225 -17.63 -7.10 21.15
N LYS A 226 -17.84 -7.72 22.31
CA LYS A 226 -18.40 -9.07 22.43
C LYS A 226 -19.22 -9.16 23.72
N GLY A 227 -20.49 -9.55 23.61
CA GLY A 227 -21.37 -9.66 24.78
C GLY A 227 -21.52 -8.35 25.59
N GLY A 228 -21.42 -7.19 24.93
CA GLY A 228 -21.44 -5.86 25.58
C GLY A 228 -20.09 -5.37 26.10
N GLU A 229 -19.08 -6.23 26.20
CA GLU A 229 -17.72 -5.83 26.60
C GLU A 229 -16.93 -5.27 25.41
N ARG A 230 -16.22 -4.16 25.61
CA ARG A 230 -15.35 -3.56 24.60
C ARG A 230 -13.96 -4.18 24.65
N LEU A 231 -13.60 -4.91 23.59
CA LEU A 231 -12.31 -5.58 23.41
C LEU A 231 -11.22 -4.64 22.89
N LEU A 232 -11.58 -3.68 22.05
CA LEU A 232 -10.64 -2.78 21.37
C LEU A 232 -11.32 -1.46 20.99
N SER A 233 -10.56 -0.36 20.98
CA SER A 233 -10.97 0.93 20.39
C SER A 233 -9.76 1.68 19.83
N VAL A 234 -9.67 1.83 18.52
CA VAL A 234 -8.52 2.45 17.80
C VAL A 234 -9.02 3.56 16.88
N PRO A 235 -8.34 4.73 16.77
CA PRO A 235 -8.70 5.74 15.76
C PRO A 235 -8.64 5.14 14.35
N ILE A 236 -9.64 5.39 13.51
CA ILE A 236 -9.70 4.84 12.15
C ILE A 236 -8.50 5.31 11.30
N GLU A 237 -7.91 6.45 11.62
CA GLU A 237 -6.70 7.02 11.01
C GLU A 237 -5.46 6.13 11.20
N ARG A 238 -5.44 5.30 12.25
CA ARG A 238 -4.36 4.35 12.53
C ARG A 238 -4.63 2.96 11.94
N VAL A 239 -5.70 2.79 11.18
CA VAL A 239 -6.09 1.50 10.60
C VAL A 239 -5.70 1.45 9.13
N LEU A 240 -4.66 0.67 8.81
CA LEU A 240 -4.23 0.40 7.43
C LEU A 240 -5.16 -0.56 6.71
N GLY A 241 -5.97 -1.32 7.45
CA GLY A 241 -7.03 -2.18 6.93
C GLY A 241 -7.38 -3.26 7.94
N LEU A 242 -8.30 -4.15 7.56
CA LEU A 242 -8.96 -5.09 8.46
C LEU A 242 -8.83 -6.52 7.91
N VAL A 243 -8.46 -7.47 8.76
CA VAL A 243 -8.49 -8.91 8.46
C VAL A 243 -9.50 -9.57 9.38
N VAL A 244 -10.55 -10.14 8.81
CA VAL A 244 -11.65 -10.77 9.53
C VAL A 244 -11.44 -12.28 9.53
N HIS A 245 -11.42 -12.92 10.70
CA HIS A 245 -11.19 -14.36 10.82
C HIS A 245 -12.44 -15.09 11.34
N GLY A 246 -13.02 -15.94 10.50
CA GLY A 246 -14.16 -16.78 10.87
C GLY A 246 -15.42 -15.95 11.13
N ASN A 247 -16.18 -16.34 12.16
CA ASN A 247 -17.48 -15.75 12.45
C ASN A 247 -17.33 -14.46 13.27
N VAL A 248 -16.99 -13.36 12.60
CA VAL A 248 -16.89 -12.02 13.18
C VAL A 248 -17.68 -11.06 12.30
N ASP A 249 -18.54 -10.27 12.94
CA ASP A 249 -19.39 -9.32 12.25
C ASP A 249 -18.68 -7.98 12.08
N VAL A 250 -18.92 -7.33 10.94
CA VAL A 250 -18.40 -5.99 10.62
C VAL A 250 -19.58 -5.12 10.23
N SER A 251 -19.74 -3.97 10.88
CA SER A 251 -20.83 -3.06 10.55
C SER A 251 -20.70 -2.49 9.14
N SER A 252 -21.82 -2.30 8.45
CA SER A 252 -21.85 -1.68 7.11
C SER A 252 -21.24 -0.28 7.10
N ALA A 253 -21.40 0.47 8.19
CA ALA A 253 -20.79 1.79 8.36
C ALA A 253 -19.25 1.72 8.36
N LEU A 254 -18.66 0.75 9.07
CA LEU A 254 -17.21 0.54 9.07
C LEU A 254 -16.71 0.08 7.70
N LEU A 255 -17.42 -0.88 7.07
CA LEU A 255 -17.04 -1.37 5.75
C LEU A 255 -17.04 -0.24 4.70
N ARG A 256 -18.08 0.60 4.69
CA ARG A 256 -18.17 1.77 3.79
C ARG A 256 -17.05 2.78 4.05
N GLU A 257 -16.73 3.06 5.31
CA GLU A 257 -15.64 3.98 5.67
C GLU A 257 -14.28 3.43 5.23
N LEU A 258 -14.03 2.13 5.39
CA LEU A 258 -12.80 1.49 4.93
C LEU A 258 -12.69 1.53 3.40
N CYS A 259 -13.77 1.23 2.66
CA CYS A 259 -13.78 1.37 1.20
C CYS A 259 -13.54 2.81 0.74
N TRP A 260 -14.16 3.80 1.40
CA TRP A 260 -13.99 5.21 1.06
C TRP A 260 -12.55 5.72 1.31
N ARG A 261 -11.87 5.15 2.31
CA ARG A 261 -10.46 5.44 2.64
C ARG A 261 -9.47 4.54 1.89
N ASP A 262 -9.91 3.80 0.87
CA ASP A 262 -9.08 2.87 0.10
C ASP A 262 -8.34 1.82 1.00
N ARG A 263 -9.00 1.38 2.08
CA ARG A 263 -8.51 0.37 3.02
C ARG A 263 -9.12 -0.99 2.72
N CYS A 264 -8.29 -1.87 2.16
CA CYS A 264 -8.72 -3.23 1.84
C CYS A 264 -9.10 -4.03 3.10
N VAL A 265 -10.24 -4.71 3.05
CA VAL A 265 -10.70 -5.69 4.04
C VAL A 265 -10.47 -7.09 3.50
N VAL A 266 -9.77 -7.95 4.24
CA VAL A 266 -9.53 -9.34 3.85
C VAL A 266 -10.38 -10.26 4.71
N TRP A 267 -11.17 -11.12 4.05
CA TRP A 267 -12.06 -12.07 4.68
C TRP A 267 -11.41 -13.44 4.71
N CYS A 268 -11.25 -14.01 5.90
CA CYS A 268 -10.61 -15.29 6.12
C CYS A 268 -11.54 -16.28 6.81
N SER A 269 -11.39 -17.57 6.50
CA SER A 269 -11.97 -18.63 7.31
C SER A 269 -11.35 -18.64 8.71
N TRP A 270 -11.96 -19.40 9.62
CA TRP A 270 -11.37 -19.62 10.94
C TRP A 270 -9.99 -20.28 10.87
N SER A 271 -9.73 -21.13 9.86
CA SER A 271 -8.41 -21.72 9.60
C SER A 271 -7.44 -20.79 8.87
N GLY A 272 -7.78 -19.50 8.72
CA GLY A 272 -6.94 -18.47 8.09
C GLY A 272 -7.08 -18.40 6.58
N ARG A 273 -7.74 -19.35 5.91
CA ARG A 273 -7.87 -19.35 4.45
C ARG A 273 -8.55 -18.06 3.98
N VAL A 274 -7.88 -17.29 3.12
CA VAL A 274 -8.50 -16.15 2.42
C VAL A 274 -9.69 -16.65 1.60
N ILE A 275 -10.86 -16.07 1.85
CA ILE A 275 -12.14 -16.32 1.18
C ILE A 275 -12.37 -15.25 0.11
N GLY A 276 -12.03 -13.99 0.42
CA GLY A 276 -12.17 -12.86 -0.49
C GLY A 276 -11.67 -11.58 0.15
N TRP A 277 -11.89 -10.45 -0.52
CA TRP A 277 -11.56 -9.12 -0.01
C TRP A 277 -12.60 -8.10 -0.47
N SER A 278 -12.62 -6.94 0.18
CA SER A 278 -13.44 -5.79 -0.17
C SER A 278 -12.55 -4.56 -0.34
N GLN A 279 -12.84 -3.75 -1.36
CA GLN A 279 -12.11 -2.54 -1.72
C GLN A 279 -13.08 -1.46 -2.21
N GLY A 280 -12.58 -0.22 -2.33
CA GLY A 280 -13.29 0.86 -3.00
C GLY A 280 -13.60 0.55 -4.47
N ALA A 281 -14.66 1.15 -5.00
CA ALA A 281 -15.01 1.03 -6.42
C ALA A 281 -13.98 1.75 -7.31
N ASP A 282 -13.49 2.89 -6.84
CA ASP A 282 -12.40 3.63 -7.47
C ASP A 282 -11.09 2.96 -7.12
N SER A 283 -10.36 2.49 -8.13
CA SER A 283 -9.07 1.82 -7.95
C SER A 283 -8.07 2.39 -8.94
N PRO A 284 -6.83 2.68 -8.50
CA PRO A 284 -5.83 3.32 -9.35
C PRO A 284 -5.44 2.44 -10.54
N ASN A 285 -4.73 3.04 -11.50
CA ASN A 285 -3.99 2.36 -12.55
C ASN A 285 -4.85 1.45 -13.45
N GLY A 286 -6.08 1.88 -13.78
CA GLY A 286 -7.02 1.09 -14.58
C GLY A 286 -6.44 0.63 -15.94
N LEU A 287 -5.72 1.49 -16.66
CA LEU A 287 -5.07 1.12 -17.92
C LEU A 287 -3.94 0.11 -17.72
N GLN A 288 -3.12 0.28 -16.69
CA GLN A 288 -2.02 -0.62 -16.37
C GLN A 288 -2.54 -1.98 -15.93
N ARG A 289 -3.71 -2.05 -15.27
CA ARG A 289 -4.40 -3.31 -15.00
C ARG A 289 -4.77 -4.05 -16.29
N VAL A 290 -5.22 -3.35 -17.33
CA VAL A 290 -5.46 -3.99 -18.64
C VAL A 290 -4.14 -4.53 -19.21
N ARG A 291 -3.06 -3.76 -19.15
CA ARG A 291 -1.72 -4.21 -19.59
C ARG A 291 -1.22 -5.42 -18.78
N GLN A 292 -1.53 -5.48 -17.49
CA GLN A 292 -1.20 -6.62 -16.63
C GLN A 292 -1.84 -7.91 -17.15
N HIS A 293 -3.13 -7.88 -17.51
CA HIS A 293 -3.82 -9.05 -18.04
C HIS A 293 -3.19 -9.54 -19.35
N VAL A 294 -2.78 -8.61 -20.23
CA VAL A 294 -2.02 -8.95 -21.45
C VAL A 294 -0.67 -9.59 -21.10
N ALA A 295 0.12 -8.96 -20.24
CA ALA A 295 1.42 -9.47 -19.82
C ALA A 295 1.34 -10.82 -19.10
N SER A 296 0.29 -11.03 -18.31
CA SER A 296 0.00 -12.31 -17.64
C SER A 296 -0.32 -13.40 -18.66
N ALA A 297 -1.13 -13.10 -19.68
CA ALA A 297 -1.47 -14.03 -20.75
C ALA A 297 -0.28 -14.37 -21.66
N GLU A 298 0.60 -13.39 -21.92
CA GLU A 298 1.84 -13.58 -22.70
C GLU A 298 2.90 -14.39 -21.95
N GLY A 299 2.83 -14.47 -20.62
CA GLY A 299 3.74 -15.24 -19.80
C GLY A 299 5.12 -14.59 -19.66
N ARG A 300 5.18 -13.42 -18.99
CA ARG A 300 6.43 -12.69 -18.64
C ARG A 300 7.38 -13.52 -17.78
N LEU A 301 8.19 -14.34 -18.44
CA LEU A 301 9.17 -15.23 -17.83
C LEU A 301 10.22 -14.46 -17.01
N ASP A 302 10.61 -13.28 -17.47
CA ASP A 302 11.56 -12.38 -16.80
C ASP A 302 11.12 -12.03 -15.36
N ILE A 303 9.83 -11.80 -15.13
CA ILE A 303 9.29 -11.54 -13.80
C ILE A 303 9.27 -12.83 -12.96
N ALA A 304 8.80 -13.94 -13.54
CA ALA A 304 8.68 -15.22 -12.85
C ALA A 304 10.05 -15.75 -12.37
N GLN A 305 11.09 -15.66 -13.22
CA GLN A 305 12.46 -16.05 -12.92
C GLN A 305 12.99 -15.35 -11.66
N GLN A 306 12.71 -14.05 -11.54
CA GLN A 306 13.17 -13.23 -10.41
C GLN A 306 12.45 -13.58 -9.10
N MET A 307 11.14 -13.84 -9.15
CA MET A 307 10.37 -14.28 -7.99
C MET A 307 10.84 -15.65 -7.48
N VAL A 308 11.07 -16.60 -8.39
CA VAL A 308 11.58 -17.94 -8.05
C VAL A 308 13.02 -17.88 -7.54
N SER A 309 13.89 -17.10 -8.19
CA SER A 309 15.27 -16.88 -7.71
C SER A 309 15.27 -16.31 -6.28
N ALA A 310 14.45 -15.30 -6.01
CA ALA A 310 14.34 -14.70 -4.69
C ALA A 310 13.77 -15.66 -3.64
N LYS A 311 12.76 -16.46 -3.99
CA LYS A 311 12.25 -17.54 -3.14
C LYS A 311 13.35 -18.48 -2.70
N ILE A 312 14.09 -19.05 -3.65
CA ILE A 312 15.16 -20.01 -3.39
C ILE A 312 16.26 -19.37 -2.54
N ALA A 313 16.64 -18.13 -2.89
CA ALA A 313 17.65 -17.38 -2.15
C ALA A 313 17.27 -17.19 -0.68
N ASN A 314 16.01 -16.84 -0.42
CA ASN A 314 15.53 -16.55 0.94
C ASN A 314 15.31 -17.83 1.76
N GLN A 315 14.85 -18.91 1.14
CA GLN A 315 14.78 -20.23 1.78
C GLN A 315 16.18 -20.73 2.17
N ALA A 316 17.16 -20.62 1.27
CA ALA A 316 18.55 -20.97 1.56
C ALA A 316 19.13 -20.11 2.69
N THR A 317 18.81 -18.81 2.74
CA THR A 317 19.21 -17.93 3.85
C THR A 317 18.59 -18.35 5.18
N LEU A 318 17.29 -18.68 5.21
CA LEU A 318 16.62 -19.11 6.44
C LEU A 318 17.20 -20.44 6.95
N LEU A 319 17.39 -21.41 6.05
CA LEU A 319 17.96 -22.71 6.37
C LEU A 319 19.39 -22.58 6.90
N ARG A 320 20.24 -21.77 6.25
CA ARG A 320 21.61 -21.47 6.71
C ARG A 320 21.65 -20.90 8.13
N ARG A 321 20.65 -20.09 8.51
CA ARG A 321 20.61 -19.40 9.82
C ARG A 321 20.03 -20.25 10.94
N ASN A 322 19.17 -21.22 10.63
CA ASN A 322 18.39 -21.92 11.66
C ASN A 322 18.52 -23.44 11.64
N GLY A 323 19.05 -24.03 10.57
CA GLY A 323 19.17 -25.46 10.39
C GLY A 323 20.60 -25.92 10.13
N GLU A 324 20.78 -27.24 10.11
CA GLU A 324 22.05 -27.93 9.91
C GLU A 324 22.04 -28.63 8.55
N ALA A 325 22.21 -27.86 7.47
CA ALA A 325 22.09 -28.37 6.10
C ALA A 325 22.97 -27.58 5.11
N ALA A 326 24.28 -27.50 5.38
CA ALA A 326 25.23 -26.71 4.57
C ALA A 326 25.24 -27.13 3.08
N ASP A 327 25.29 -28.43 2.80
CA ASP A 327 25.29 -28.96 1.43
C ASP A 327 23.99 -28.63 0.69
N THR A 328 22.85 -28.73 1.38
CA THR A 328 21.54 -28.34 0.85
C THR A 328 21.54 -26.86 0.50
N VAL A 329 22.06 -26.00 1.38
CA VAL A 329 22.16 -24.56 1.13
C VAL A 329 23.00 -24.28 -0.11
N GLU A 330 24.15 -24.94 -0.29
CA GLU A 330 24.98 -24.77 -1.47
C GLU A 330 24.26 -25.19 -2.76
N ARG A 331 23.56 -26.33 -2.74
CA ARG A 331 22.75 -26.79 -3.88
C ARG A 331 21.61 -25.83 -4.20
N MET A 332 20.91 -25.31 -3.19
CA MET A 332 19.88 -24.29 -3.41
C MET A 332 20.46 -23.01 -4.02
N ARG A 333 21.68 -22.59 -3.66
CA ARG A 333 22.33 -21.44 -4.30
C ARG A 333 22.71 -21.69 -5.76
N ARG A 334 22.96 -22.94 -6.17
CA ARG A 334 23.08 -23.31 -7.59
C ARG A 334 21.74 -23.14 -8.29
N LEU A 335 20.68 -23.77 -7.77
CA LEU A 335 19.31 -23.67 -8.31
C LEU A 335 18.81 -22.22 -8.39
N GLN A 336 19.19 -21.36 -7.45
CA GLN A 336 18.90 -19.92 -7.51
C GLN A 336 19.43 -19.26 -8.80
N ARG A 337 20.64 -19.63 -9.24
CA ARG A 337 21.23 -19.12 -10.49
C ARG A 337 20.54 -19.73 -11.70
N ASP A 338 20.27 -21.03 -11.64
CA ASP A 338 19.60 -21.76 -12.71
C ASP A 338 18.19 -21.20 -12.99
N ALA A 339 17.47 -20.77 -11.94
CA ALA A 339 16.18 -20.10 -12.06
C ALA A 339 16.23 -18.82 -12.90
N VAL A 340 17.33 -18.05 -12.86
CA VAL A 340 17.49 -16.82 -13.66
C VAL A 340 17.85 -17.13 -15.11
N SER A 341 18.46 -18.29 -15.37
CA SER A 341 18.81 -18.74 -16.73
C SER A 341 17.77 -19.62 -17.40
N ALA A 342 16.70 -20.02 -16.69
CA ALA A 342 15.67 -20.91 -17.23
C ALA A 342 15.03 -20.32 -18.49
N GLN A 343 14.91 -21.09 -19.57
CA GLN A 343 14.45 -20.62 -20.88
C GLN A 343 12.93 -20.78 -21.07
N SER A 344 12.25 -21.40 -20.12
CA SER A 344 10.80 -21.61 -20.16
C SER A 344 10.18 -21.67 -18.77
N LEU A 345 8.87 -21.45 -18.68
CA LEU A 345 8.11 -21.61 -17.44
C LEU A 345 8.18 -23.05 -16.91
N ALA A 346 8.21 -24.05 -17.80
CA ALA A 346 8.29 -25.46 -17.42
C ALA A 346 9.63 -25.79 -16.74
N GLU A 347 10.74 -25.32 -17.31
CA GLU A 347 12.07 -25.45 -16.71
C GLU A 347 12.14 -24.74 -15.36
N LEU A 348 11.61 -23.51 -15.29
CA LEU A 348 11.58 -22.72 -14.06
C LEU A 348 10.80 -23.41 -12.94
N LEU A 349 9.65 -24.02 -13.25
CA LEU A 349 8.86 -24.82 -12.30
C LEU A 349 9.60 -26.09 -11.86
N GLY A 350 10.42 -26.68 -12.72
CA GLY A 350 11.29 -27.80 -12.36
C GLY A 350 12.33 -27.39 -11.30
N VAL A 351 13.01 -26.26 -11.54
CA VAL A 351 14.00 -25.68 -10.60
C VAL A 351 13.34 -25.32 -9.26
N GLU A 352 12.15 -24.69 -9.31
CA GLU A 352 11.37 -24.36 -8.11
C GLU A 352 10.99 -25.61 -7.32
N GLY A 353 10.50 -26.66 -7.99
CA GLY A 353 10.09 -27.91 -7.38
C GLY A 353 11.25 -28.64 -6.70
N GLU A 354 12.42 -28.72 -7.36
CA GLU A 354 13.62 -29.31 -6.77
C GLU A 354 14.06 -28.53 -5.52
N ALA A 355 14.14 -27.20 -5.61
CA ALA A 355 14.54 -26.37 -4.49
C ALA A 355 13.55 -26.47 -3.31
N ALA A 356 12.24 -26.52 -3.59
CA ALA A 356 11.22 -26.69 -2.58
C ALA A 356 11.31 -28.05 -1.87
N GLY A 357 11.59 -29.13 -2.62
CA GLY A 357 11.85 -30.46 -2.05
C GLY A 357 13.01 -30.43 -1.06
N LEU A 358 14.19 -29.96 -1.53
CA LEU A 358 15.39 -29.81 -0.70
C LEU A 358 15.14 -29.00 0.59
N TYR A 359 14.44 -27.88 0.46
CA TYR A 359 14.12 -27.01 1.59
C TYR A 359 13.21 -27.70 2.61
N PHE A 360 12.10 -28.31 2.17
CA PHE A 360 11.12 -28.91 3.08
C PHE A 360 11.57 -30.25 3.67
N ASP A 361 12.44 -30.98 2.97
CA ASP A 361 13.13 -32.16 3.53
C ASP A 361 14.08 -31.75 4.65
N SER A 362 14.73 -30.60 4.51
CA SER A 362 15.64 -30.04 5.54
C SER A 362 14.92 -29.22 6.61
N PHE A 363 13.62 -28.95 6.49
CA PHE A 363 12.85 -28.09 7.41
C PHE A 363 12.90 -28.53 8.89
N PRO A 364 12.82 -29.84 9.24
CA PRO A 364 12.93 -30.30 10.62
C PRO A 364 14.23 -29.89 11.31
N THR A 365 15.32 -29.71 10.55
CA THR A 365 16.61 -29.27 11.11
C THR A 365 16.53 -27.87 11.71
N MET A 366 15.51 -27.07 11.34
CA MET A 366 15.25 -25.76 11.93
C MET A 366 14.39 -25.82 13.20
N LEU A 367 13.74 -26.95 13.48
CA LEU A 367 12.83 -27.15 14.62
C LEU A 367 13.58 -27.81 15.79
N THR A 368 14.66 -27.17 16.25
CA THR A 368 15.52 -27.69 17.32
C THR A 368 15.06 -27.30 18.71
N GLY A 369 15.42 -28.12 19.71
CA GLY A 369 15.11 -27.91 21.12
C GLY A 369 13.87 -28.66 21.61
N ASN A 370 13.77 -28.84 22.93
CA ASN A 370 12.70 -29.64 23.56
C ASN A 370 11.29 -29.10 23.27
N THR A 371 11.17 -27.78 23.13
CA THR A 371 9.92 -27.07 22.81
C THR A 371 9.42 -27.37 21.39
N ALA A 372 10.31 -27.60 20.43
CA ALA A 372 9.97 -27.85 19.03
C ALA A 372 9.93 -29.35 18.66
N ALA A 373 10.42 -30.24 19.53
CA ALA A 373 10.57 -31.67 19.25
C ALA A 373 9.28 -32.38 18.81
N PHE A 374 8.13 -32.02 19.40
CA PHE A 374 6.83 -32.59 19.00
C PHE A 374 6.42 -32.21 17.57
N ALA A 375 6.80 -31.02 17.10
CA ALA A 375 6.52 -30.57 15.74
C ALA A 375 7.49 -31.22 14.75
N ALA A 376 8.79 -31.27 15.09
CA ALA A 376 9.82 -31.90 14.28
C ALA A 376 9.55 -33.40 14.04
N SER A 377 9.26 -34.15 15.11
CA SER A 377 9.00 -35.61 15.04
C SER A 377 7.78 -35.99 14.19
N ARG A 378 6.83 -35.06 14.01
CA ARG A 378 5.58 -35.29 13.26
C ARG A 378 5.67 -34.83 11.81
N TRP A 379 6.74 -34.14 11.43
CA TRP A 379 6.94 -33.65 10.07
C TRP A 379 7.22 -34.78 9.09
N LYS A 380 6.46 -34.84 8.00
CA LYS A 380 6.64 -35.80 6.90
C LYS A 380 6.70 -35.11 5.54
N GLY A 381 7.26 -33.89 5.53
CA GLY A 381 7.28 -33.01 4.38
C GLY A 381 6.08 -32.06 4.32
N ARG A 382 6.16 -31.12 3.37
CA ARG A 382 5.11 -30.12 3.16
C ARG A 382 3.88 -30.75 2.52
N ARG A 383 2.77 -30.77 3.25
CA ARG A 383 1.47 -31.26 2.75
C ARG A 383 0.40 -30.23 3.01
N ARG A 384 -0.35 -29.88 1.96
CA ARG A 384 -1.39 -28.86 2.01
C ARG A 384 -2.76 -29.53 2.17
N ARG A 385 -3.57 -29.00 3.10
CA ARG A 385 -5.02 -29.16 3.26
C ARG A 385 -5.62 -30.55 2.95
N PRO A 386 -6.04 -31.31 3.98
CA PRO A 386 -5.92 -30.98 5.41
C PRO A 386 -4.46 -31.00 5.87
N ALA A 387 -4.12 -30.12 6.82
CA ALA A 387 -2.78 -30.13 7.42
C ALA A 387 -2.64 -31.39 8.28
N PRO A 388 -1.62 -32.25 8.07
CA PRO A 388 -1.51 -33.50 8.81
C PRO A 388 -0.85 -33.34 10.19
N ASP A 389 -0.14 -32.24 10.43
CA ASP A 389 0.67 -32.02 11.62
C ASP A 389 0.72 -30.54 12.05
N PRO A 390 1.21 -30.24 13.27
CA PRO A 390 1.27 -28.88 13.79
C PRO A 390 2.05 -27.88 12.94
N ALA A 391 3.18 -28.30 12.35
CA ALA A 391 4.02 -27.41 11.56
C ALA A 391 3.35 -27.06 10.22
N ASN A 392 2.75 -28.04 9.55
CA ASN A 392 1.93 -27.79 8.36
C ASN A 392 0.72 -26.88 8.66
N ALA A 393 0.07 -27.02 9.82
CA ALA A 393 -1.04 -26.16 10.23
C ALA A 393 -0.57 -24.71 10.48
N ALA A 394 0.56 -24.52 11.15
CA ALA A 394 1.14 -23.20 11.39
C ALA A 394 1.63 -22.51 10.10
N LEU A 395 2.25 -23.26 9.18
CA LEU A 395 2.65 -22.77 7.85
C LEU A 395 1.44 -22.39 7.01
N ASP A 396 0.40 -23.24 6.96
CA ASP A 396 -0.85 -22.93 6.24
C ASP A 396 -1.49 -21.63 6.75
N TYR A 397 -1.48 -21.41 8.07
CA TYR A 397 -2.05 -20.23 8.69
C TYR A 397 -1.22 -18.96 8.38
N THR A 398 0.10 -19.00 8.59
CA THR A 398 0.99 -17.85 8.33
C THR A 398 1.08 -17.51 6.84
N TYR A 399 1.03 -18.48 5.93
CA TYR A 399 0.91 -18.21 4.49
C TYR A 399 -0.39 -17.52 4.13
N ALA A 400 -1.48 -17.78 4.86
CA ALA A 400 -2.73 -17.11 4.58
C ALA A 400 -2.74 -15.67 5.09
N LEU A 401 -2.08 -15.38 6.22
CA LEU A 401 -1.83 -14.01 6.66
C LEU A 401 -0.99 -13.24 5.64
N LEU A 402 0.13 -13.84 5.20
CA LEU A 402 1.03 -13.24 4.21
C LEU A 402 0.33 -13.00 2.86
N LEU A 403 -0.53 -13.93 2.42
CA LEU A 403 -1.35 -13.75 1.23
C LEU A 403 -2.27 -12.53 1.36
N GLY A 404 -2.83 -12.28 2.55
CA GLY A 404 -3.62 -11.09 2.84
C GLY A 404 -2.83 -9.79 2.64
N ASP A 405 -1.61 -9.70 3.17
CA ASP A 405 -0.72 -8.54 2.95
C ASP A 405 -0.34 -8.36 1.47
N CYS A 406 -0.08 -9.44 0.75
CA CYS A 406 0.21 -9.39 -0.69
C CYS A 406 -1.01 -8.89 -1.49
N ILE A 407 -2.21 -9.41 -1.22
CA ILE A 407 -3.46 -8.96 -1.87
C ILE A 407 -3.68 -7.47 -1.61
N ARG A 408 -3.58 -7.03 -0.36
CA ARG A 408 -3.75 -5.61 0.00
C ARG A 408 -2.77 -4.71 -0.74
N SER A 409 -1.51 -5.13 -0.82
CA SER A 409 -0.45 -4.36 -1.49
C SER A 409 -0.69 -4.25 -3.00
N LEU A 410 -1.10 -5.34 -3.64
CA LEU A 410 -1.46 -5.36 -5.07
C LEU A 410 -2.68 -4.48 -5.36
N VAL A 411 -3.74 -4.63 -4.56
CA VAL A 411 -4.96 -3.82 -4.66
C VAL A 411 -4.67 -2.33 -4.47
N ALA A 412 -3.81 -1.97 -3.51
CA ALA A 412 -3.40 -0.59 -3.28
C ALA A 412 -2.64 0.01 -4.48
N CYS A 413 -1.93 -0.82 -5.25
CA CYS A 413 -1.29 -0.43 -6.50
C CYS A 413 -2.24 -0.49 -7.71
N GLY A 414 -3.50 -0.88 -7.53
CA GLY A 414 -4.46 -1.03 -8.62
C GLY A 414 -4.23 -2.26 -9.51
N LEU A 415 -3.35 -3.19 -9.10
CA LEU A 415 -3.12 -4.46 -9.78
C LEU A 415 -4.23 -5.45 -9.41
N ASP A 416 -4.54 -6.34 -10.35
CA ASP A 416 -5.47 -7.46 -10.14
C ASP A 416 -4.72 -8.63 -9.48
N PRO A 417 -5.09 -9.07 -8.26
CA PRO A 417 -4.43 -10.19 -7.60
C PRO A 417 -4.49 -11.52 -8.38
N HIS A 418 -5.39 -11.66 -9.36
CA HIS A 418 -5.57 -12.89 -10.14
C HIS A 418 -4.66 -13.02 -11.37
N ALA A 419 -4.12 -11.93 -11.90
CA ALA A 419 -3.31 -11.96 -13.14
C ALA A 419 -1.81 -12.07 -12.82
N GLY A 420 -1.36 -13.32 -12.58
CA GLY A 420 0.03 -13.68 -12.25
C GLY A 420 0.88 -14.11 -13.45
N PHE A 421 2.15 -14.43 -13.18
CA PHE A 421 3.18 -14.79 -14.17
C PHE A 421 3.76 -16.21 -13.96
N LEU A 422 3.76 -16.71 -12.72
CA LEU A 422 4.27 -18.05 -12.38
C LEU A 422 3.11 -19.03 -12.15
N HIS A 423 2.17 -18.69 -11.26
CA HIS A 423 1.00 -19.52 -11.01
C HIS A 423 -0.06 -19.31 -12.11
N SER A 424 -0.60 -20.40 -12.65
CA SER A 424 -1.67 -20.31 -13.65
C SER A 424 -2.95 -19.71 -13.07
N SER A 425 -3.50 -18.73 -13.81
CA SER A 425 -4.81 -18.12 -13.56
C SER A 425 -5.97 -19.12 -13.74
N SER A 426 -5.74 -20.28 -14.40
CA SER A 426 -6.79 -21.28 -14.71
C SER A 426 -7.45 -21.96 -13.49
N ARG A 427 -6.94 -21.75 -12.28
CA ARG A 427 -7.50 -22.32 -11.04
C ARG A 427 -8.23 -21.31 -10.16
N ASN A 428 -8.58 -20.12 -10.69
CA ASN A 428 -9.31 -19.05 -9.99
C ASN A 428 -8.67 -18.64 -8.65
N LYS A 429 -7.36 -18.82 -8.51
CA LYS A 429 -6.60 -18.39 -7.33
C LYS A 429 -6.06 -16.98 -7.57
N PRO A 430 -5.75 -16.20 -6.52
CA PRO A 430 -5.06 -14.93 -6.67
C PRO A 430 -3.59 -15.20 -7.07
N ALA A 431 -3.37 -15.51 -8.35
CA ALA A 431 -2.09 -15.99 -8.86
C ALA A 431 -0.95 -14.99 -8.64
N LEU A 432 -1.15 -13.70 -8.97
CA LEU A 432 -0.12 -12.69 -8.76
C LEU A 432 0.22 -12.52 -7.28
N ALA A 433 -0.78 -12.59 -6.40
CA ALA A 433 -0.53 -12.52 -4.97
C ALA A 433 0.28 -13.73 -4.47
N LEU A 434 0.06 -14.92 -5.04
CA LEU A 434 0.84 -16.12 -4.72
C LEU A 434 2.28 -16.01 -5.24
N ASP A 435 2.46 -15.43 -6.43
CA ASP A 435 3.76 -15.17 -7.06
C ASP A 435 4.59 -14.20 -6.22
N LEU A 436 4.04 -13.01 -5.94
CA LEU A 436 4.66 -11.99 -5.07
C LEU A 436 4.99 -12.57 -3.68
N MET A 437 4.10 -13.39 -3.14
CA MET A 437 4.30 -14.03 -1.84
C MET A 437 5.52 -14.95 -1.80
N GLU A 438 6.00 -15.50 -2.92
CA GLU A 438 7.14 -16.44 -2.94
C GLU A 438 8.42 -15.81 -2.36
N GLU A 439 8.64 -14.52 -2.60
CA GLU A 439 9.79 -13.78 -2.06
C GLU A 439 9.75 -13.67 -0.52
N PHE A 440 8.56 -13.62 0.05
CA PHE A 440 8.34 -13.30 1.46
C PHE A 440 8.01 -14.51 2.35
N ARG A 441 7.72 -15.69 1.76
CA ARG A 441 7.40 -16.91 2.51
C ARG A 441 8.47 -17.26 3.54
N ALA A 442 9.72 -17.43 3.11
CA ALA A 442 10.82 -17.79 4.00
C ALA A 442 11.14 -16.70 5.04
N PRO A 443 11.37 -15.43 4.65
CA PRO A 443 11.85 -14.44 5.60
C PRO A 443 10.75 -13.93 6.53
N VAL A 444 9.47 -14.06 6.19
CA VAL A 444 8.35 -13.63 7.05
C VAL A 444 7.65 -14.86 7.63
N ALA A 445 6.88 -15.59 6.84
CA ALA A 445 5.98 -16.64 7.33
C ALA A 445 6.73 -17.83 7.97
N ASP A 446 7.65 -18.47 7.25
CA ASP A 446 8.38 -19.64 7.75
C ASP A 446 9.21 -19.26 8.98
N SER A 447 9.83 -18.08 8.97
CA SER A 447 10.62 -17.57 10.10
C SER A 447 9.79 -17.42 11.38
N VAL A 448 8.52 -17.02 11.26
CA VAL A 448 7.58 -16.91 12.40
C VAL A 448 7.27 -18.30 12.93
N VAL A 449 6.96 -19.25 12.05
CA VAL A 449 6.65 -20.63 12.45
C VAL A 449 7.83 -21.27 13.18
N VAL A 450 9.03 -21.21 12.60
CA VAL A 450 10.25 -21.75 13.22
C VAL A 450 10.48 -21.11 14.59
N ARG A 451 10.40 -19.78 14.68
CA ARG A 451 10.58 -19.06 15.94
C ARG A 451 9.54 -19.43 16.99
N SER A 452 8.27 -19.51 16.62
CA SER A 452 7.19 -19.77 17.57
C SER A 452 7.26 -21.18 18.17
N PHE A 453 7.71 -22.18 17.42
CA PHE A 453 7.99 -23.51 17.99
C PHE A 453 9.25 -23.52 18.86
N ARG A 454 10.37 -22.96 18.38
CA ARG A 454 11.64 -22.95 19.14
C ARG A 454 11.51 -22.22 20.48
N ASN A 455 10.79 -21.11 20.51
CA ASN A 455 10.61 -20.31 21.71
C ASN A 455 9.49 -20.84 22.62
N GLY A 456 8.78 -21.91 22.25
CA GLY A 456 7.64 -22.43 23.01
C GLY A 456 6.42 -21.51 23.03
N GLU A 457 6.33 -20.55 22.09
CA GLU A 457 5.12 -19.72 21.91
C GLU A 457 3.95 -20.58 21.41
N LEU A 458 4.26 -21.63 20.64
CA LEU A 458 3.34 -22.70 20.26
C LEU A 458 3.75 -23.99 20.94
N THR A 459 2.81 -24.59 21.67
CA THR A 459 3.00 -25.90 22.32
C THR A 459 2.05 -26.94 21.74
N GLU A 460 2.21 -28.19 22.14
CA GLU A 460 1.35 -29.28 21.68
C GLU A 460 -0.14 -29.03 21.99
N GLN A 461 -0.45 -28.34 23.10
CA GLN A 461 -1.81 -28.00 23.51
C GLN A 461 -2.49 -26.99 22.59
N ASP A 462 -1.73 -26.29 21.76
CA ASP A 462 -2.26 -25.35 20.76
C ASP A 462 -2.78 -26.04 19.50
N PHE A 463 -2.73 -27.38 19.46
CA PHE A 463 -3.17 -28.18 18.34
C PHE A 463 -4.09 -29.31 18.78
N SER A 464 -5.16 -29.51 18.01
CA SER A 464 -6.00 -30.71 18.10
C SER A 464 -5.80 -31.58 16.85
N ARG A 465 -5.97 -32.88 17.02
CA ARG A 465 -5.96 -33.84 15.91
C ARG A 465 -7.32 -34.52 15.84
N GLU A 466 -7.96 -34.39 14.70
CA GLU A 466 -9.27 -34.97 14.42
C GLU A 466 -9.18 -35.69 13.08
N MET A 467 -9.39 -37.01 13.05
CA MET A 467 -9.49 -37.81 11.82
C MET A 467 -8.32 -37.59 10.83
N GLY A 468 -7.09 -37.47 11.35
CA GLY A 468 -5.88 -37.25 10.54
C GLY A 468 -5.63 -35.79 10.11
N SER A 469 -6.53 -34.86 10.46
CA SER A 469 -6.37 -33.42 10.27
C SER A 469 -5.92 -32.75 11.57
N CYS A 470 -4.93 -31.87 11.48
CA CYS A 470 -4.46 -31.04 12.56
C CYS A 470 -5.12 -29.66 12.48
N ARG A 471 -5.71 -29.20 13.59
CA ARG A 471 -6.35 -27.89 13.74
C ARG A 471 -5.64 -27.12 14.84
N MET A 472 -5.61 -25.79 14.71
CA MET A 472 -5.05 -24.91 15.73
C MET A 472 -6.13 -24.45 16.70
N THR A 473 -5.82 -24.30 17.98
CA THR A 473 -6.73 -23.67 18.95
C THR A 473 -6.80 -22.15 18.75
N ASP A 474 -7.76 -21.48 19.40
CA ASP A 474 -7.85 -20.02 19.39
C ASP A 474 -6.58 -19.35 19.95
N ARG A 475 -6.01 -19.93 21.02
CA ARG A 475 -4.75 -19.49 21.61
C ARG A 475 -3.62 -19.57 20.59
N GLY A 476 -3.43 -20.73 19.95
CA GLY A 476 -2.38 -20.94 18.95
C GLY A 476 -2.48 -19.96 17.77
N ARG A 477 -3.69 -19.73 17.24
CA ARG A 477 -3.91 -18.75 16.16
C ARG A 477 -3.56 -17.32 16.58
N LYS A 478 -4.02 -16.88 17.76
CA LYS A 478 -3.72 -15.54 18.28
C LYS A 478 -2.20 -15.34 18.51
N GLN A 479 -1.50 -16.38 18.98
CA GLN A 479 -0.04 -16.35 19.09
C GLN A 479 0.64 -16.21 17.72
N LEU A 480 0.20 -16.95 16.70
CA LEU A 480 0.72 -16.79 15.34
C LEU A 480 0.42 -15.42 14.74
N ILE A 481 -0.79 -14.88 14.92
CA ILE A 481 -1.12 -13.51 14.46
C ILE A 481 -0.16 -12.51 15.09
N SER A 482 0.03 -12.58 16.41
CA SER A 482 0.94 -11.68 17.13
C SER A 482 2.41 -11.86 16.69
N GLY A 483 2.87 -13.10 16.51
CA GLY A 483 4.20 -13.40 15.97
C GLY A 483 4.41 -12.86 14.55
N PHE A 484 3.40 -13.00 13.70
CA PHE A 484 3.39 -12.52 12.33
C PHE A 484 3.43 -10.99 12.26
N GLU A 485 2.55 -10.30 12.97
CA GLU A 485 2.53 -8.83 13.02
C GLU A 485 3.84 -8.26 13.58
N ARG A 486 4.40 -8.88 14.64
CA ARG A 486 5.73 -8.51 15.13
C ARG A 486 6.80 -8.67 14.05
N ARG A 487 6.76 -9.76 13.26
CA ARG A 487 7.76 -10.01 12.22
C ARG A 487 7.62 -9.05 11.05
N ILE A 488 6.40 -8.83 10.55
CA ILE A 488 6.18 -8.05 9.34
C ILE A 488 6.50 -6.56 9.53
N GLU A 489 6.45 -6.08 10.79
CA GLU A 489 6.87 -4.72 11.17
C GLU A 489 8.37 -4.58 11.42
N THR A 490 9.12 -5.70 11.52
CA THR A 490 10.58 -5.58 11.62
C THR A 490 11.16 -4.98 10.34
N SER A 491 12.15 -4.10 10.51
CA SER A 491 12.88 -3.51 9.40
C SER A 491 14.11 -4.34 9.01
N PHE A 492 14.44 -4.31 7.73
CA PHE A 492 15.71 -4.81 7.20
C PHE A 492 16.28 -3.80 6.20
N ARG A 493 17.60 -3.84 6.01
CA ARG A 493 18.26 -3.01 5.00
C ARG A 493 18.01 -3.61 3.62
N HIS A 494 17.31 -2.89 2.75
CA HIS A 494 16.97 -3.37 1.42
C HIS A 494 18.25 -3.65 0.61
N PRO A 495 18.46 -4.87 0.09
CA PRO A 495 19.71 -5.29 -0.55
C PRO A 495 20.08 -4.49 -1.80
N VAL A 496 19.06 -4.00 -2.52
CA VAL A 496 19.23 -3.27 -3.78
C VAL A 496 19.29 -1.75 -3.57
N PHE A 497 18.57 -1.23 -2.57
CA PHE A 497 18.33 0.22 -2.43
C PHE A 497 19.03 0.84 -1.21
N GLY A 498 19.55 0.00 -0.30
CA GLY A 498 20.42 0.40 0.79
C GLY A 498 19.75 1.07 2.00
N TYR A 499 18.45 1.35 1.96
CA TYR A 499 17.67 1.94 3.06
C TYR A 499 16.98 0.88 3.94
N ASP A 500 16.61 1.25 5.16
CA ASP A 500 15.83 0.39 6.07
C ASP A 500 14.34 0.43 5.72
N VAL A 501 13.74 -0.75 5.59
CA VAL A 501 12.33 -0.92 5.20
C VAL A 501 11.68 -2.04 6.01
N THR A 502 10.42 -1.85 6.43
CA THR A 502 9.64 -2.92 7.03
C THR A 502 9.29 -3.98 5.99
N TRP A 503 9.03 -5.22 6.40
CA TRP A 503 8.60 -6.25 5.46
C TRP A 503 7.28 -5.91 4.77
N ARG A 504 6.31 -5.34 5.51
CA ARG A 504 5.05 -4.89 4.91
C ARG A 504 5.29 -3.88 3.81
N ARG A 505 6.16 -2.91 4.08
CA ARG A 505 6.51 -1.89 3.09
C ARG A 505 7.28 -2.47 1.90
N ALA A 506 8.15 -3.45 2.13
CA ALA A 506 8.86 -4.14 1.06
C ALA A 506 7.90 -4.89 0.12
N ILE A 507 6.82 -5.51 0.63
CA ILE A 507 5.78 -6.14 -0.21
C ILE A 507 5.13 -5.10 -1.14
N GLU A 508 4.75 -3.93 -0.61
CA GLU A 508 4.20 -2.85 -1.43
C GLU A 508 5.20 -2.32 -2.46
N VAL A 509 6.47 -2.14 -2.09
CA VAL A 509 7.53 -1.73 -3.01
C VAL A 509 7.68 -2.75 -4.15
N GLN A 510 7.67 -4.05 -3.85
CA GLN A 510 7.74 -5.09 -4.88
C GLN A 510 6.50 -5.09 -5.79
N ALA A 511 5.30 -4.90 -5.25
CA ALA A 511 4.08 -4.73 -6.04
C ALA A 511 4.18 -3.54 -7.02
N ARG A 512 4.73 -2.40 -6.57
CA ARG A 512 4.95 -1.22 -7.41
C ARG A 512 6.03 -1.43 -8.48
N LEU A 513 7.08 -2.20 -8.18
CA LEU A 513 8.09 -2.58 -9.18
C LEU A 513 7.51 -3.50 -10.26
N VAL A 514 6.61 -4.41 -9.89
CA VAL A 514 5.85 -5.22 -10.86
C VAL A 514 5.00 -4.32 -11.74
N LEU A 515 4.24 -3.38 -11.15
CA LEU A 515 3.45 -2.39 -11.91
C LEU A 515 4.32 -1.62 -12.91
N GLY A 516 5.46 -1.08 -12.47
CA GLY A 516 6.38 -0.35 -13.34
C GLY A 516 6.94 -1.22 -14.47
N THR A 517 7.17 -2.51 -14.22
CA THR A 517 7.67 -3.43 -15.26
C THR A 517 6.61 -3.74 -16.30
N ILE A 518 5.34 -3.78 -15.89
CA ILE A 518 4.18 -3.99 -16.78
C ILE A 518 3.91 -2.76 -17.64
N ASP A 519 3.98 -1.56 -17.07
CA ASP A 519 3.68 -0.33 -17.81
C ASP A 519 4.87 0.23 -18.62
N GLY A 520 6.04 -0.37 -18.45
CA GLY A 520 7.28 -0.08 -19.16
C GLY A 520 8.10 1.04 -18.54
N THR A 521 7.65 1.62 -17.43
CA THR A 521 8.43 2.64 -16.71
C THR A 521 9.63 1.99 -16.00
N GLN A 522 9.53 0.73 -15.57
CA GLN A 522 10.64 -0.04 -15.03
C GLN A 522 11.26 -0.94 -16.11
N ALA A 523 12.58 -0.87 -16.29
CA ALA A 523 13.28 -1.65 -17.31
C ALA A 523 13.25 -3.17 -17.04
N ALA A 524 13.29 -3.59 -15.78
CA ALA A 524 13.26 -4.99 -15.38
C ALA A 524 12.74 -5.10 -13.96
N TYR A 525 12.26 -6.29 -13.59
CA TYR A 525 11.90 -6.63 -12.23
C TYR A 525 13.09 -7.31 -11.51
N LYS A 526 13.23 -7.12 -10.19
CA LYS A 526 14.25 -7.77 -9.37
C LYS A 526 13.63 -8.18 -8.03
N GLY A 527 13.57 -9.48 -7.79
CA GLY A 527 13.01 -10.03 -6.55
C GLY A 527 13.86 -9.68 -5.32
N VAL A 528 13.22 -9.51 -4.17
CA VAL A 528 13.90 -9.14 -2.92
C VAL A 528 14.58 -10.33 -2.27
N THR A 529 15.88 -10.21 -2.00
CA THR A 529 16.67 -11.26 -1.34
C THR A 529 17.28 -10.81 -0.01
N VAL A 530 17.28 -11.66 1.01
CA VAL A 530 18.02 -11.42 2.25
C VAL A 530 19.31 -12.23 2.33
N ARG A 531 20.31 -11.63 2.97
CA ARG A 531 21.64 -12.23 3.17
C ARG A 531 21.73 -12.97 4.49
#